data_AF-A0A2A4RGK9-F1
#
_entry.id   AF-A0A2A4RGK9-F1
#
_cell.length_a   1.000
_cell.length_b   1.000
_cell.length_c   1.000
_cell.angle_alpha   90.00
_cell.angle_beta   90.00
_cell.angle_gamma   90.00
#
_symmetry.space_group_name_H-M   'P 1'
#
loop_
_entity.id
_entity.type
_entity.pdbx_description
1 polymer ?
#
loop_
_entity_poly.entity_id
_entity_poly.type
_entity_poly.pdbx_seq_one_letter_code
_entity_poly.pdbx_strand_id
1 'polypeptide(L)' 'MKIIKKNTLTVIGVLIGFVAGYLYYHYIGCNSGTCAITSKPLNSTLYGGLMGGLLLNMFQKKNRKEHD' A
#
# COMPACT_ATOMS: atom_id res chain seq x y z
N MET A 1 -9.77 -7.90 21.20
CA MET A 1 -9.15 -8.35 19.94
C MET A 1 -10.19 -8.48 18.80
N LYS A 2 -10.58 -7.40 18.11
CA LYS A 2 -11.55 -7.47 16.98
C LYS A 2 -11.16 -6.65 15.74
N ILE A 3 -10.08 -5.87 15.81
CA ILE A 3 -9.61 -5.02 14.71
C ILE A 3 -8.61 -5.78 13.81
N ILE A 4 -7.80 -6.68 14.39
CA ILE A 4 -6.73 -7.39 13.68
C ILE A 4 -7.28 -8.49 12.74
N LYS A 5 -8.37 -9.18 13.12
CA LYS A 5 -9.00 -10.19 12.24
C LYS A 5 -9.74 -9.61 11.03
N LYS A 6 -10.00 -8.29 11.04
CA LYS A 6 -10.74 -7.60 9.98
C LYS A 6 -9.78 -7.02 8.95
N ASN A 7 -8.64 -6.46 9.36
CA ASN A 7 -7.69 -5.74 8.50
C ASN A 7 -6.51 -6.54 7.94
N THR A 8 -6.52 -7.88 7.99
CA THR A 8 -5.42 -8.71 7.41
C THR A 8 -5.14 -8.35 5.95
N LEU A 9 -6.19 -8.08 5.16
CA LEU A 9 -6.06 -7.70 3.75
C LEU A 9 -5.35 -6.35 3.58
N THR A 10 -5.58 -5.41 4.49
CA THR A 10 -4.90 -4.11 4.51
C THR A 10 -3.41 -4.27 4.84
N VAL A 11 -3.05 -5.12 5.80
CA VAL A 11 -1.64 -5.37 6.15
C VAL A 11 -0.89 -6.00 4.97
N ILE A 12 -1.52 -6.96 4.29
CA ILE A 12 -0.98 -7.56 3.06
C ILE A 12 -0.83 -6.50 1.96
N GLY A 13 -1.83 -5.62 1.81
CA GLY A 13 -1.79 -4.52 0.83
C GLY A 13 -0.66 -3.53 1.10
N VAL A 14 -0.40 -3.23 2.37
CA VAL A 14 0.74 -2.38 2.77
C VAL A 14 2.06 -3.06 2.42
N LEU A 15 2.24 -4.33 2.75
CA LEU A 15 3.48 -5.07 2.45
C LEU A 15 3.74 -5.17 0.94
N ILE A 16 2.71 -5.54 0.16
CA ILE A 16 2.81 -5.60 -1.31
C ILE A 16 3.07 -4.20 -1.88
N GLY A 17 2.41 -3.17 -1.35
CA GLY A 17 2.60 -1.79 -1.75
C GLY A 17 4.01 -1.27 -1.49
N PHE A 18 4.62 -1.63 -0.36
CA PHE A 18 6.02 -1.30 -0.08
C PHE A 18 6.97 -1.94 -1.10
N VAL A 19 6.81 -3.24 -1.37
CA VAL A 19 7.64 -3.95 -2.35
C VAL A 19 7.46 -3.35 -3.75
N ALA A 20 6.22 -3.13 -4.18
CA ALA A 20 5.90 -2.52 -5.46
C ALA A 20 6.44 -1.08 -5.58
N GLY A 21 6.34 -0.28 -4.52
CA GLY A 21 6.83 1.10 -4.48
C GLY A 21 8.35 1.21 -4.56
N TYR A 22 9.07 0.26 -3.95
CA TYR A 22 10.53 0.15 -4.07
C TYR A 22 10.95 -0.31 -5.47
N LEU A 23 10.29 -1.34 -6.00
CA LEU A 23 10.52 -1.81 -7.37
C LEU A 23 10.24 -0.69 -8.39
N TYR A 24 9.16 0.07 -8.22
CA TYR A 24 8.85 1.20 -9.09
C TYR A 24 9.95 2.28 -9.04
N TYR A 25 10.43 2.62 -7.85
CA TYR A 25 11.55 3.54 -7.70
C TYR A 25 12.81 3.02 -8.41
N HIS A 26 13.17 1.75 -8.22
CA HIS A 26 14.41 1.18 -8.74
C HIS A 26 14.38 0.95 -10.26
N TYR A 27 13.29 0.40 -10.80
CA TYR A 27 13.22 -0.02 -12.20
C TYR A 27 12.70 1.09 -13.14
N ILE A 28 11.84 1.98 -12.65
CA ILE A 28 11.11 2.94 -13.51
C ILE A 28 11.50 4.38 -13.20
N GLY A 29 11.44 4.79 -11.92
CA GLY A 29 11.58 6.20 -11.53
C GLY A 29 13.01 6.73 -11.48
N CYS A 30 13.95 6.00 -10.87
CA CYS A 30 15.31 6.50 -10.69
C CYS A 30 16.17 6.34 -11.95
N ASN A 31 15.92 5.30 -12.75
CA ASN A 31 16.74 4.98 -13.92
C ASN A 31 16.34 5.76 -15.19
N SER A 32 15.13 6.33 -15.22
CA SER A 32 14.59 7.06 -16.39
C SER A 32 14.82 8.58 -16.33
N GLY A 33 15.52 9.08 -15.30
CA GLY A 33 15.77 10.52 -15.11
C GLY A 33 14.56 11.34 -14.61
N THR A 34 13.38 10.71 -14.47
CA THR A 34 12.15 11.32 -13.98
C THR A 34 11.70 10.63 -12.70
N CYS A 35 12.07 11.20 -11.55
CA CYS A 35 11.59 10.73 -10.26
C CYS A 35 10.12 11.16 -10.04
N ALA A 36 9.19 10.50 -10.75
CA ALA A 36 7.77 10.87 -10.80
C ALA A 36 7.06 10.85 -9.44
N ILE A 37 7.50 10.00 -8.51
CA ILE A 37 6.96 9.96 -7.14
C ILE A 37 7.85 10.76 -6.18
N THR A 38 9.16 10.46 -6.13
CA THR A 38 10.14 11.15 -5.28
C THR A 38 11.55 10.59 -5.54
N SER A 39 12.60 11.42 -5.45
CA SER A 39 13.99 11.00 -5.66
C SER A 39 14.57 10.12 -4.53
N LYS A 40 13.82 9.91 -3.44
CA LYS A 40 14.27 9.12 -2.29
C LYS A 40 13.55 7.77 -2.22
N PRO A 41 14.28 6.64 -2.13
CA PRO A 41 13.67 5.30 -2.10
C PRO A 41 12.69 5.14 -0.94
N LEU A 42 13.01 5.73 0.22
CA LEU A 42 12.20 5.70 1.44
C LEU A 42 10.80 6.28 1.22
N ASN A 43 10.70 7.43 0.56
CA ASN A 43 9.42 8.09 0.33
C ASN A 43 8.57 7.35 -0.71
N SER A 44 9.19 6.81 -1.76
CA SER A 44 8.47 6.06 -2.81
C SER A 44 7.92 4.73 -2.29
N THR A 45 8.70 4.08 -1.43
CA THR A 45 8.35 2.82 -0.76
C THR A 45 7.23 3.06 0.25
N LEU A 46 7.31 4.12 1.06
CA LEU A 46 6.27 4.53 2.01
C LEU A 46 4.96 4.93 1.30
N TYR A 47 5.06 5.67 0.21
CA TYR A 47 3.91 6.04 -0.62
C TYR A 47 3.24 4.81 -1.25
N GLY A 48 4.04 3.89 -1.80
CA GLY A 48 3.55 2.61 -2.32
C GLY A 48 2.84 1.77 -1.26
N GLY A 49 3.41 1.67 -0.06
CA GLY A 49 2.80 0.99 1.08
C GLY A 49 1.48 1.62 1.52
N LEU A 50 1.42 2.95 1.62
CA LEU A 50 0.19 3.67 1.93
C LEU A 50 -0.90 3.44 0.87
N MET A 51 -0.55 3.58 -0.42
CA MET A 51 -1.48 3.37 -1.53
C MET A 51 -1.96 1.91 -1.60
N GLY A 52 -1.05 0.93 -1.46
CA GLY A 52 -1.39 -0.49 -1.48
C GLY A 52 -2.28 -0.90 -0.31
N GLY A 53 -2.00 -0.38 0.89
CA GLY A 53 -2.85 -0.55 2.05
C GLY A 53 -4.25 0.05 1.83
N LEU A 54 -4.32 1.28 1.32
CA LEU A 54 -5.58 1.97 1.05
C LEU A 54 -6.42 1.25 -0.01
N LEU A 55 -5.79 0.81 -1.11
CA LEU A 55 -6.42 0.05 -2.18
C LEU A 55 -7.04 -1.23 -1.65
N LEU A 56 -6.27 -2.08 -0.97
CA LEU A 56 -6.80 -3.34 -0.46
C LEU A 56 -7.78 -3.16 0.71
N ASN A 57 -7.66 -2.05 1.46
CA ASN A 57 -8.67 -1.69 2.45
C ASN A 57 -10.02 -1.37 1.79
N MET A 58 -10.02 -0.76 0.60
CA MET A 58 -11.25 -0.46 -0.15
C MET A 58 -11.96 -1.74 -0.63
N PHE A 59 -11.20 -2.80 -0.95
CA PHE A 59 -11.75 -4.13 -1.27
C PHE A 59 -12.18 -4.93 -0.04
N GLN A 60 -11.84 -4.49 1.16
CA GLN A 60 -12.23 -5.19 2.36
C GLN A 60 -13.73 -5.00 2.57
N LYS A 61 -14.50 -6.03 2.25
CA LYS A 61 -15.96 -6.06 2.37
C LYS A 61 -16.33 -5.63 3.80
N LYS A 62 -16.94 -4.44 3.93
CA LYS A 62 -17.54 -4.02 5.19
C LYS A 62 -18.64 -5.03 5.48
N ASN A 63 -18.32 -6.03 6.31
CA ASN A 63 -19.33 -6.79 7.02
C ASN A 63 -20.10 -5.74 7.81
N ARG A 64 -21.21 -5.26 7.25
CA ARG A 64 -22.25 -4.57 8.00
C ARG A 64 -22.62 -5.60 9.06
N LYS A 65 -22.18 -5.34 10.30
CA LYS A 65 -22.97 -5.83 11.40
C LYS A 65 -24.25 -5.04 11.29
N GLU A 66 -25.28 -5.76 10.85
CA GLU A 66 -26.67 -5.39 11.07
C GLU A 66 -26.75 -4.82 12.50
N HIS A 67 -27.29 -3.61 12.59
CA HIS A 67 -27.68 -3.03 13.86
C HIS A 67 -28.89 -3.86 14.30
N ASP A 68 -28.72 -4.66 15.35
CA ASP A 68 -29.81 -5.00 16.27
C ASP A 68 -29.41 -4.41 17.63
#